data_AF-A0A936XFE6-F1
#
_entry.id   AF-A0A936XFE6-F1
#
_cell.length_a   1.000
_cell.length_b   1.000
_cell.length_c   1.000
_cell.angle_alpha   90.00
_cell.angle_beta   90.00
_cell.angle_gamma   90.00
#
_symmetry.space_group_name_H-M   'P 1'
#
loop_
_entity.id
_entity.type
_entity.pdbx_description
1 polymer ?
#
loop_
_entity_poly.entity_id
_entity_poly.type
_entity_poly.pdbx_seq_one_letter_code
_entity_poly.pdbx_strand_id
1 'polypeptide(L)'
;MSSIIPGDSIRNADQITIRHLLTHSSGVGNYMAAPGYPENCHQLKTLKDVLPYVRAQEPTLSAPGAGFDYSNSGFILLGRVIEAVTGKSYIDNLQERIYKPLGIQHSYLHYPATFKAPAEAVPYLAFTANTYVNGVADEFPAFSDGGMQSNAPDLLKFARGLLSGKILSPFLRDTMWAGKIDFNSGARYSFGWMDNKNDYGKAVYSHDGGGKGFTSDLKIVPADGYVVIVLINNKVNAREFSTSILDIMYKGTWNKPEQYTEARLMEVIEAKGFEYLQSHFSEIINGFKLAKAPDARVYIKLSDILDMLNHPDQALAVCEMGRKAFPGEVSFYNVREIYMNHRQFTDAETWFRKALTVDPNDGYAKMMLQQLKVQETSH
;
A
#
# COMPACT_ATOMS: atom_id res chain seq x y z
N MET A 1 11.57 -17.84 15.07
CA MET A 1 10.68 -16.82 15.68
C MET A 1 9.93 -17.36 16.90
N SER A 2 9.59 -18.66 16.91
CA SER A 2 8.89 -19.34 18.02
C SER A 2 9.50 -19.23 19.41
N SER A 3 10.81 -18.95 19.53
CA SER A 3 11.47 -18.76 20.83
C SER A 3 11.19 -17.41 21.48
N ILE A 4 10.79 -16.40 20.69
CA ILE A 4 10.57 -15.02 21.18
C ILE A 4 9.09 -14.77 21.45
N ILE A 5 8.21 -15.31 20.59
CA ILE A 5 6.75 -15.22 20.73
C ILE A 5 6.13 -16.63 20.82
N PRO A 6 6.36 -17.35 21.95
CA PRO A 6 5.86 -18.71 22.11
C PRO A 6 4.33 -18.75 22.23
N GLY A 7 3.71 -19.79 21.67
CA GLY A 7 2.26 -20.01 21.75
C GLY A 7 1.43 -19.29 20.69
N ASP A 8 2.07 -18.57 19.76
CA ASP A 8 1.37 -17.84 18.71
C ASP A 8 1.01 -18.66 17.45
N SER A 9 1.27 -19.98 17.45
CA SER A 9 0.82 -20.96 16.44
C SER A 9 0.87 -20.50 14.97
N ILE A 10 1.88 -19.72 14.60
CA ILE A 10 2.11 -19.32 13.21
C ILE A 10 2.68 -20.51 12.45
N ARG A 11 2.19 -20.78 11.24
CA ARG A 11 2.70 -21.87 10.39
C ARG A 11 4.17 -21.62 10.05
N ASN A 12 5.00 -22.66 10.14
CA ASN A 12 6.45 -22.62 9.90
C ASN A 12 7.23 -21.64 10.79
N ALA A 13 6.70 -21.26 11.96
CA ALA A 13 7.29 -20.27 12.87
C ALA A 13 8.72 -20.59 13.34
N ASP A 14 9.03 -21.89 13.41
CA ASP A 14 10.32 -22.46 13.77
C ASP A 14 11.39 -22.19 12.70
N GLN A 15 10.99 -22.11 11.43
CA GLN A 15 11.86 -21.83 10.27
C GLN A 15 11.95 -20.33 9.94
N ILE A 16 11.00 -19.51 10.40
CA ILE A 16 10.97 -18.08 10.14
C ILE A 16 11.97 -17.33 11.05
N THR A 17 12.88 -16.57 10.42
CA THR A 17 13.84 -15.70 11.11
C THR A 17 13.37 -14.24 11.11
N ILE A 18 13.95 -13.39 11.97
CA ILE A 18 13.72 -11.94 11.95
C ILE A 18 14.10 -11.34 10.59
N ARG A 19 15.18 -11.86 9.98
CA ARG A 19 15.60 -11.45 8.63
C ARG A 19 14.49 -11.72 7.62
N HIS A 20 13.87 -12.90 7.65
CA HIS A 20 12.78 -13.23 6.72
C HIS A 20 11.58 -12.28 6.85
N LEU A 21 11.25 -11.86 8.07
CA LEU A 21 10.18 -10.88 8.29
C LEU A 21 10.55 -9.50 7.74
N LEU A 22 11.78 -9.03 8.03
CA LEU A 22 12.27 -7.72 7.59
C LEU A 22 12.36 -7.58 6.07
N THR A 23 12.59 -8.69 5.36
CA THR A 23 12.76 -8.71 3.89
C THR A 23 11.52 -9.21 3.13
N HIS A 24 10.39 -9.40 3.80
CA HIS A 24 9.19 -10.03 3.21
C HIS A 24 9.48 -11.35 2.49
N SER A 25 10.35 -12.17 3.07
CA SER A 25 10.68 -13.50 2.55
C SER A 25 10.25 -14.60 3.53
N SER A 26 9.29 -14.32 4.41
CA SER A 26 8.81 -15.30 5.40
C SER A 26 7.78 -16.27 4.82
N GLY A 27 7.05 -15.86 3.78
CA GLY A 27 5.89 -16.58 3.26
C GLY A 27 4.65 -16.51 4.16
N VAL A 28 4.63 -15.63 5.17
CA VAL A 28 3.45 -15.41 6.01
C VAL A 28 2.45 -14.58 5.22
N GLY A 29 1.25 -15.10 4.95
CA GLY A 29 0.21 -14.36 4.22
C GLY A 29 -0.26 -13.10 4.93
N ASN A 30 -0.88 -12.19 4.19
CA ASN A 30 -1.28 -10.87 4.67
C ASN A 30 -2.60 -10.93 5.46
N TYR A 31 -2.56 -10.57 6.75
CA TYR A 31 -3.69 -10.67 7.67
C TYR A 31 -4.89 -9.83 7.24
N MET A 32 -4.67 -8.76 6.47
CA MET A 32 -5.74 -7.91 5.96
C MET A 32 -6.67 -8.67 5.00
N ALA A 33 -6.19 -9.75 4.39
CA ALA A 33 -6.98 -10.64 3.54
C ALA A 33 -7.70 -11.76 4.32
N ALA A 34 -7.53 -11.84 5.65
CA ALA A 34 -8.13 -12.88 6.45
C ALA A 34 -9.66 -12.74 6.55
N PRO A 35 -10.41 -13.86 6.50
CA PRO A 35 -11.84 -13.84 6.77
C PRO A 35 -12.14 -13.19 8.13
N GLY A 36 -13.17 -12.34 8.17
CA GLY A 36 -13.57 -11.66 9.40
C GLY A 36 -12.73 -10.43 9.76
N TYR A 37 -11.59 -10.17 9.10
CA TYR A 37 -10.79 -8.99 9.41
C TYR A 37 -11.52 -7.68 9.07
N PRO A 38 -12.08 -7.48 7.86
CA PRO A 38 -12.76 -6.24 7.50
C PRO A 38 -13.94 -5.87 8.40
N GLU A 39 -14.59 -6.86 9.02
CA GLU A 39 -15.73 -6.63 9.91
C GLU A 39 -15.31 -6.32 11.36
N ASN A 40 -14.11 -6.73 11.79
CA ASN A 40 -13.70 -6.74 13.19
C ASN A 40 -12.47 -5.87 13.50
N CYS A 41 -11.74 -5.45 12.47
CA CYS A 41 -10.61 -4.52 12.50
C CYS A 41 -10.77 -3.30 13.45
N HIS A 42 -11.96 -2.70 13.56
CA HIS A 42 -12.19 -1.56 14.48
C HIS A 42 -12.16 -1.93 15.96
N GLN A 43 -12.28 -3.22 16.28
CA GLN A 43 -12.30 -3.73 17.64
C GLN A 43 -10.89 -4.08 18.15
N LEU A 44 -9.89 -4.09 17.27
CA LEU A 44 -8.52 -4.50 17.61
C LEU A 44 -7.84 -3.45 18.49
N LYS A 45 -7.22 -3.91 19.58
CA LYS A 45 -6.62 -3.07 20.63
C LYS A 45 -5.11 -3.22 20.80
N THR A 46 -4.52 -4.23 20.21
CA THR A 46 -3.11 -4.52 20.39
C THR A 46 -2.60 -5.27 19.18
N LEU A 47 -1.28 -5.28 18.99
CA LEU A 47 -0.64 -6.18 18.04
C LEU A 47 -1.03 -7.65 18.27
N LYS A 48 -1.35 -8.04 19.51
CA LYS A 48 -1.78 -9.40 19.85
C LYS A 48 -3.16 -9.73 19.28
N ASP A 49 -4.06 -8.74 19.18
CA ASP A 49 -5.41 -8.93 18.66
C ASP A 49 -5.41 -9.19 17.15
N VAL A 50 -4.31 -8.83 16.45
CA VAL A 50 -4.13 -9.10 15.01
C VAL A 50 -3.75 -10.57 14.75
N LEU A 51 -3.13 -11.25 15.72
CA LEU A 51 -2.54 -12.58 15.52
C LEU A 51 -3.52 -13.68 15.09
N PRO A 52 -4.80 -13.71 15.53
CA PRO A 52 -5.78 -14.65 14.99
C PRO A 52 -5.90 -14.57 13.45
N TYR A 53 -5.88 -13.35 12.89
CA TYR A 53 -5.96 -13.13 11.45
C TYR A 53 -4.68 -13.54 10.74
N VAL A 54 -3.51 -13.32 11.36
CA VAL A 54 -2.22 -13.82 10.83
C VAL A 54 -2.22 -15.35 10.78
N ARG A 55 -2.70 -16.02 11.83
CA ARG A 55 -2.76 -17.49 11.92
C ARG A 55 -3.72 -18.13 10.91
N ALA A 56 -4.76 -17.39 10.51
CA ALA A 56 -5.74 -17.83 9.54
C ALA A 56 -5.19 -17.86 8.10
N GLN A 57 -4.02 -17.27 7.85
CA GLN A 57 -3.41 -17.24 6.52
C GLN A 57 -2.65 -18.52 6.20
N GLU A 58 -2.77 -18.94 4.94
CA GLU A 58 -1.93 -19.99 4.37
C GLU A 58 -0.55 -19.42 3.98
N PRO A 59 0.53 -20.24 3.99
CA PRO A 59 1.81 -19.80 3.50
C PRO A 59 1.75 -19.43 2.01
N THR A 60 2.32 -18.27 1.66
CA THR A 60 2.33 -17.77 0.28
C THR A 60 3.57 -18.20 -0.51
N LEU A 61 4.60 -18.69 0.20
CA LEU A 61 5.82 -19.24 -0.37
C LEU A 61 5.95 -20.71 0.00
N SER A 62 6.64 -21.48 -0.85
CA SER A 62 6.93 -22.91 -0.60
C SER A 62 7.79 -23.14 0.64
N ALA A 63 8.67 -22.18 0.97
CA ALA A 63 9.46 -22.15 2.19
C ALA A 63 9.88 -20.71 2.54
N PRO A 64 10.15 -20.39 3.83
CA PRO A 64 10.78 -19.13 4.20
C PRO A 64 12.12 -18.95 3.46
N GLY A 65 12.28 -17.80 2.81
CA GLY A 65 13.46 -17.43 2.01
C GLY A 65 13.37 -17.83 0.53
N ALA A 66 12.34 -18.57 0.11
CA ALA A 66 12.21 -19.04 -1.28
C ALA A 66 11.95 -17.91 -2.29
N GLY A 67 11.52 -16.73 -1.84
CA GLY A 67 11.21 -15.59 -2.69
C GLY A 67 10.81 -14.36 -1.89
N PHE A 68 10.39 -13.32 -2.61
CA PHE A 68 9.81 -12.10 -2.05
C PHE A 68 8.29 -12.16 -2.20
N ASP A 69 7.57 -11.94 -1.11
CA ASP A 69 6.12 -11.72 -1.13
C ASP A 69 5.72 -10.76 -0.01
N TYR A 70 5.30 -9.55 -0.39
CA TYR A 70 5.04 -8.45 0.53
C TYR A 70 3.88 -8.80 1.48
N SER A 71 4.14 -8.70 2.78
CA SER A 71 3.16 -9.05 3.79
C SER A 71 3.26 -8.17 5.03
N ASN A 72 2.17 -7.45 5.30
CA ASN A 72 2.00 -6.62 6.49
C ASN A 72 2.07 -7.45 7.78
N SER A 73 1.61 -8.72 7.74
CA SER A 73 1.74 -9.65 8.86
C SER A 73 3.19 -9.80 9.33
N GLY A 74 4.16 -9.72 8.41
CA GLY A 74 5.58 -9.78 8.77
C GLY A 74 5.97 -8.65 9.73
N PHE A 75 5.49 -7.44 9.48
CA PHE A 75 5.77 -6.27 10.31
C PHE A 75 4.94 -6.21 11.59
N ILE A 76 3.72 -6.77 11.59
CA ILE A 76 2.96 -7.05 12.83
C ILE A 76 3.76 -7.97 13.76
N LEU A 77 4.30 -9.07 13.23
CA LEU A 77 5.11 -10.01 14.00
C LEU A 77 6.42 -9.36 14.50
N LEU A 78 7.04 -8.47 13.73
CA LEU A 78 8.21 -7.69 14.18
C LEU A 78 7.84 -6.75 15.34
N GLY A 79 6.67 -6.10 15.29
CA GLY A 79 6.15 -5.32 16.42
C GLY A 79 6.00 -6.19 17.68
N ARG A 80 5.43 -7.39 17.55
CA ARG A 80 5.30 -8.35 18.66
C ARG A 80 6.65 -8.81 19.21
N VAL A 81 7.64 -9.03 18.34
CA VAL A 81 9.01 -9.36 18.74
C VAL A 81 9.62 -8.22 19.57
N ILE A 82 9.46 -6.98 19.15
CA ILE A 82 9.93 -5.80 19.91
C ILE A 82 9.30 -5.81 21.31
N GLU A 83 7.97 -5.94 21.39
CA GLU A 83 7.26 -5.93 22.66
C GLU A 83 7.70 -7.07 23.60
N ALA A 84 7.89 -8.28 23.05
CA ALA A 84 8.32 -9.44 23.81
C ALA A 84 9.76 -9.30 24.34
N VAL A 85 10.67 -8.76 23.52
CA VAL A 85 12.09 -8.59 23.90
C VAL A 85 12.27 -7.46 24.91
N THR A 86 11.51 -6.37 24.80
CA THR A 86 11.71 -5.19 25.65
C THR A 86 10.77 -5.11 26.84
N GLY A 87 9.67 -5.88 26.85
CA GLY A 87 8.61 -5.80 27.86
C GLY A 87 7.84 -4.47 27.85
N LYS A 88 7.89 -3.72 26.75
CA LYS A 88 7.26 -2.40 26.57
C LYS A 88 6.38 -2.42 25.34
N SER A 89 5.36 -1.59 25.27
CA SER A 89 4.52 -1.51 24.07
C SER A 89 5.34 -1.03 22.85
N TYR A 90 4.83 -1.29 21.64
CA TYR A 90 5.49 -0.80 20.42
C TYR A 90 5.64 0.72 20.42
N ILE A 91 4.61 1.47 20.82
CA ILE A 91 4.65 2.94 20.86
C ILE A 91 5.64 3.47 21.92
N ASP A 92 5.75 2.82 23.08
CA ASP A 92 6.74 3.22 24.10
C ASP A 92 8.17 3.05 23.57
N ASN A 93 8.43 1.97 22.81
CA ASN A 93 9.72 1.78 22.17
C ASN A 93 10.02 2.88 21.13
N LEU A 94 9.04 3.27 20.32
CA LEU A 94 9.20 4.38 19.38
C LEU A 94 9.50 5.69 20.11
N GLN A 95 8.74 6.00 21.16
CA GLN A 95 8.92 7.21 21.95
C GLN A 95 10.32 7.29 22.59
N GLU A 96 10.77 6.20 23.23
CA GLU A 96 12.03 6.16 23.97
C GLU A 96 13.25 6.09 23.05
N ARG A 97 13.19 5.28 22.00
CA ARG A 97 14.37 4.94 21.18
C ARG A 97 14.50 5.81 19.93
N ILE A 98 13.40 6.40 19.46
CA ILE A 98 13.37 7.18 18.22
C ILE A 98 12.93 8.61 18.49
N TYR A 99 11.76 8.83 19.09
CA TYR A 99 11.19 10.17 19.12
C TYR A 99 11.91 11.11 20.07
N LYS A 100 12.12 10.67 21.31
CA LYS A 100 12.80 11.47 22.34
C LYS A 100 14.25 11.80 21.94
N PRO A 101 15.08 10.86 21.43
CA PRO A 101 16.43 11.18 20.95
C PRO A 101 16.44 12.16 19.79
N LEU A 102 15.42 12.15 18.92
CA LEU A 102 15.36 13.00 17.73
C LEU A 102 14.56 14.30 17.93
N GLY A 103 13.88 14.47 19.07
CA GLY A 103 12.99 15.60 19.31
C GLY A 103 11.76 15.60 18.38
N ILE A 104 11.26 14.41 18.03
CA ILE A 104 10.00 14.21 17.31
C ILE A 104 8.85 14.41 18.31
N GLN A 105 7.83 15.19 17.92
CA GLN A 105 6.78 15.66 18.82
C GLN A 105 5.36 15.47 18.28
N HIS A 106 5.22 15.34 16.96
CA HIS A 106 3.98 15.29 16.21
C HIS A 106 3.94 14.01 15.36
N SER A 107 4.36 12.90 15.96
CA SER A 107 4.25 11.58 15.36
C SER A 107 3.57 10.62 16.33
N TYR A 108 2.57 9.92 15.83
CA TYR A 108 1.64 9.11 16.61
C TYR A 108 1.42 7.76 15.94
N LEU A 109 0.77 6.85 16.65
CA LEU A 109 0.29 5.59 16.10
C LEU A 109 -1.24 5.68 16.03
N HIS A 110 -1.82 5.39 14.86
CA HIS A 110 -3.26 5.38 14.59
C HIS A 110 -3.93 4.19 15.28
N TYR A 111 -3.94 4.23 16.60
CA TYR A 111 -4.39 3.15 17.45
C TYR A 111 -4.85 3.70 18.82
N PRO A 112 -6.06 3.35 19.33
CA PRO A 112 -7.12 2.55 18.69
C PRO A 112 -7.68 3.17 17.42
N ALA A 113 -8.57 2.46 16.71
CA ALA A 113 -9.23 2.97 15.49
C ALA A 113 -9.94 4.33 15.69
N THR A 114 -10.26 4.66 16.94
CA THR A 114 -10.88 5.93 17.34
C THR A 114 -9.86 7.04 17.64
N PHE A 115 -8.57 6.74 17.65
CA PHE A 115 -7.52 7.73 17.87
C PHE A 115 -7.46 8.70 16.69
N LYS A 116 -7.44 10.00 17.01
CA LYS A 116 -7.26 11.08 16.04
C LYS A 116 -6.07 11.91 16.45
N ALA A 117 -5.11 12.07 15.54
CA ALA A 117 -3.94 12.88 15.83
C ALA A 117 -4.32 14.37 15.87
N PRO A 118 -3.65 15.20 16.69
CA PRO A 118 -3.83 16.64 16.64
C PRO A 118 -3.54 17.19 15.23
N ALA A 119 -4.45 18.02 14.70
CA ALA A 119 -4.37 18.60 13.37
C ALA A 119 -4.20 17.57 12.23
N GLU A 120 -4.78 16.38 12.40
CA GLU A 120 -4.83 15.36 11.35
C GLU A 120 -5.56 15.88 10.11
N ALA A 121 -4.93 15.68 8.94
CA ALA A 121 -5.54 16.04 7.66
C ALA A 121 -6.75 15.14 7.38
N VAL A 122 -7.77 15.66 6.70
CA VAL A 122 -8.92 14.86 6.28
C VAL A 122 -8.50 13.99 5.09
N PRO A 123 -8.65 12.66 5.14
CA PRO A 123 -8.37 11.78 4.00
C PRO A 123 -9.44 11.95 2.91
N TYR A 124 -9.04 11.78 1.65
CA TYR A 124 -9.94 11.79 0.49
C TYR A 124 -9.80 10.50 -0.34
N LEU A 125 -10.91 9.79 -0.55
CA LEU A 125 -10.93 8.51 -1.27
C LEU A 125 -11.06 8.67 -2.77
N ALA A 126 -11.91 9.60 -3.20
CA ALA A 126 -12.11 9.95 -4.59
C ALA A 126 -11.99 11.47 -4.77
N PHE A 127 -11.42 11.87 -5.89
CA PHE A 127 -11.37 13.27 -6.32
C PHE A 127 -11.87 13.35 -7.76
N THR A 128 -12.81 14.25 -7.99
CA THR A 128 -13.14 14.79 -9.30
C THR A 128 -12.87 16.31 -9.27
N ALA A 129 -13.20 17.04 -10.33
CA ALA A 129 -13.10 18.50 -10.29
C ALA A 129 -14.02 19.14 -9.25
N ASN A 130 -15.15 18.51 -8.94
CA ASN A 130 -16.22 19.08 -8.12
C ASN A 130 -16.57 18.26 -6.87
N THR A 131 -16.07 17.02 -6.78
CA THR A 131 -16.48 16.06 -5.75
C THR A 131 -15.25 15.52 -5.01
N TYR A 132 -15.32 15.60 -3.69
CA TYR A 132 -14.37 14.96 -2.79
C TYR A 132 -15.14 14.02 -1.86
N VAL A 133 -14.80 12.73 -1.90
CA VAL A 133 -15.33 11.78 -0.92
C VAL A 133 -14.38 11.76 0.26
N ASN A 134 -14.81 12.35 1.37
CA ASN A 134 -14.10 12.26 2.64
C ASN A 134 -13.98 10.79 3.06
N GLY A 135 -12.76 10.31 3.29
CA GLY A 135 -12.47 8.96 3.76
C GLY A 135 -12.77 8.71 5.25
N VAL A 136 -13.56 9.57 5.88
CA VAL A 136 -13.81 9.61 7.33
C VAL A 136 -14.50 8.34 7.84
N ALA A 137 -15.13 7.56 6.96
CA ALA A 137 -15.66 6.27 7.32
C ALA A 137 -14.48 5.31 7.54
N ASP A 138 -14.04 5.17 8.79
CA ASP A 138 -13.47 3.92 9.29
C ASP A 138 -12.14 3.52 8.64
N GLU A 139 -11.06 4.25 8.96
CA GLU A 139 -9.70 3.73 8.78
C GLU A 139 -9.46 2.62 9.81
N PHE A 140 -8.96 1.49 9.34
CA PHE A 140 -8.64 0.36 10.21
C PHE A 140 -7.39 0.71 11.01
N PRO A 141 -7.32 0.39 12.31
CA PRO A 141 -6.11 0.64 13.08
C PRO A 141 -4.98 -0.16 12.45
N ALA A 142 -3.98 0.54 11.94
CA ALA A 142 -2.72 -0.06 11.54
C ALA A 142 -1.75 0.03 12.72
N PHE A 143 -0.88 -0.96 12.86
CA PHE A 143 0.04 -1.04 14.00
C PHE A 143 1.47 -0.83 13.49
N SER A 144 2.38 -1.78 13.74
CA SER A 144 3.79 -1.67 13.37
C SER A 144 4.09 -1.80 11.88
N ASP A 145 3.08 -2.12 11.08
CA ASP A 145 3.13 -2.33 9.63
C ASP A 145 2.73 -1.10 8.80
N GLY A 146 2.01 -0.14 9.39
CA GLY A 146 1.54 1.05 8.66
C GLY A 146 0.79 2.10 9.47
N GLY A 147 0.72 1.99 10.80
CA GLY A 147 -0.11 2.86 11.66
C GLY A 147 0.44 4.25 11.94
N MET A 148 1.54 4.63 11.31
CA MET A 148 2.27 5.83 11.68
C MET A 148 1.62 7.09 11.11
N GLN A 149 1.17 7.99 11.98
CA GLN A 149 0.73 9.34 11.62
C GLN A 149 1.87 10.32 11.92
N SER A 150 2.29 11.13 10.96
CA SER A 150 3.44 12.03 11.12
C SER A 150 3.32 13.28 10.24
N ASN A 151 4.33 14.15 10.29
CA ASN A 151 4.46 15.32 9.44
C ASN A 151 5.86 15.40 8.83
N ALA A 152 6.01 16.22 7.78
CA ALA A 152 7.28 16.36 7.08
C ALA A 152 8.45 16.84 7.98
N PRO A 153 8.27 17.81 8.90
CA PRO A 153 9.33 18.18 9.84
C PRO A 153 9.85 17.04 10.71
N ASP A 154 8.97 16.19 11.24
CA ASP A 154 9.38 15.07 12.10
C ASP A 154 9.97 13.90 11.29
N LEU A 155 9.46 13.63 10.08
CA LEU A 155 10.10 12.70 9.15
C LEU A 155 11.49 13.18 8.72
N LEU A 156 11.71 14.49 8.59
CA LEU A 156 13.03 15.05 8.32
C LEU A 156 13.99 14.85 9.50
N LYS A 157 13.51 15.00 10.75
CA LYS A 157 14.30 14.66 11.95
C LYS A 157 14.65 13.17 11.97
N PHE A 158 13.70 12.29 11.62
CA PHE A 158 13.92 10.85 11.49
C PHE A 158 15.03 10.54 10.45
N ALA A 159 14.90 11.07 9.23
CA ALA A 159 15.89 10.87 8.18
C ALA A 159 17.29 11.40 8.57
N ARG A 160 17.36 12.58 9.19
CA ARG A 160 18.62 13.14 9.72
C ARG A 160 19.19 12.30 10.86
N GLY A 161 18.35 11.73 11.70
CA GLY A 161 18.73 10.80 12.76
C GLY A 161 19.42 9.55 12.23
N LEU A 162 18.91 8.99 11.13
CA LEU A 162 19.56 7.89 10.42
C LEU A 162 20.90 8.34 9.80
N LEU A 163 20.91 9.43 9.04
CA LEU A 163 22.12 9.91 8.33
C LEU A 163 23.27 10.25 9.30
N SER A 164 22.97 10.91 10.41
CA SER A 164 23.96 11.29 11.44
C SER A 164 24.41 10.13 12.33
N GLY A 165 23.73 8.98 12.26
CA GLY A 165 24.00 7.84 13.12
C GLY A 165 23.50 8.00 14.56
N LYS A 166 22.57 8.93 14.81
CA LYS A 166 22.07 9.26 16.16
C LYS A 166 21.19 8.16 16.77
N ILE A 167 20.43 7.45 15.94
CA ILE A 167 19.54 6.34 16.38
C ILE A 167 20.02 4.96 15.94
N LEU A 168 20.92 4.89 14.97
CA LEU A 168 21.55 3.66 14.48
C LEU A 168 23.01 3.96 14.16
N SER A 169 23.95 3.09 14.55
CA SER A 169 25.34 3.25 14.11
C SER A 169 25.42 3.19 12.57
N PRO A 170 26.44 3.83 11.95
CA PRO A 170 26.61 3.77 10.49
C PRO A 170 26.60 2.35 9.95
N PHE A 171 27.28 1.40 10.62
CA PHE A 171 27.27 -0.01 10.25
C PHE A 171 25.87 -0.63 10.24
N LEU A 172 25.06 -0.40 11.27
CA LEU A 172 23.70 -0.94 11.35
C LEU A 172 22.76 -0.27 10.33
N ARG A 173 22.90 1.04 10.13
CA ARG A 173 22.15 1.79 9.11
C ARG A 173 22.45 1.27 7.70
N ASP A 174 23.73 1.12 7.37
CA ASP A 174 24.14 0.64 6.04
C ASP A 174 23.73 -0.82 5.84
N THR A 175 23.75 -1.63 6.91
CA THR A 175 23.19 -2.99 6.90
C THR A 175 21.68 -2.98 6.67
N MET A 176 20.94 -2.06 7.29
CA MET A 176 19.49 -1.90 7.14
C MET A 176 19.11 -1.52 5.71
N TRP A 177 19.89 -0.66 5.08
CA TRP A 177 19.64 -0.13 3.73
C TRP A 177 20.12 -1.02 2.59
N ALA A 178 21.19 -1.80 2.78
CA ALA A 178 21.71 -2.64 1.71
C ALA A 178 20.68 -3.66 1.21
N GLY A 179 20.49 -3.76 -0.11
CA GLY A 179 19.58 -4.71 -0.76
C GLY A 179 19.81 -6.15 -0.32
N LYS A 180 18.73 -6.87 0.00
CA LYS A 180 18.77 -8.27 0.47
C LYS A 180 18.10 -9.22 -0.50
N ILE A 181 16.98 -8.82 -1.09
CA ILE A 181 16.19 -9.65 -1.99
C ILE A 181 15.69 -8.81 -3.16
N ASP A 182 15.56 -9.42 -4.33
CA ASP A 182 15.04 -8.73 -5.50
C ASP A 182 13.51 -8.67 -5.39
N PHE A 183 12.92 -7.48 -5.58
CA PHE A 183 11.46 -7.32 -5.50
C PHE A 183 10.85 -6.83 -6.82
N ASN A 184 11.57 -6.02 -7.62
CA ASN A 184 11.11 -5.58 -8.93
C ASN A 184 12.26 -5.04 -9.79
N SER A 185 12.37 -5.45 -11.06
CA SER A 185 13.12 -4.80 -12.17
C SER A 185 14.32 -3.91 -11.78
N GLY A 186 15.33 -4.48 -11.12
CA GLY A 186 16.58 -3.79 -10.77
C GLY A 186 16.60 -3.11 -9.39
N ALA A 187 15.51 -3.15 -8.66
CA ALA A 187 15.36 -2.67 -7.29
C ALA A 187 15.40 -3.82 -6.29
N ARG A 188 16.04 -3.59 -5.13
CA ARG A 188 16.16 -4.59 -4.07
C ARG A 188 15.44 -4.13 -2.82
N TYR A 189 14.81 -5.06 -2.12
CA TYR A 189 14.20 -4.80 -0.83
C TYR A 189 15.20 -5.12 0.28
N SER A 190 15.16 -4.32 1.32
CA SER A 190 16.08 -4.33 2.45
C SER A 190 15.29 -4.49 3.75
N PHE A 191 15.74 -3.97 4.88
CA PHE A 191 15.02 -4.11 6.15
C PHE A 191 13.97 -2.99 6.31
N GLY A 192 12.83 -3.12 5.62
CA GLY A 192 11.77 -2.10 5.58
C GLY A 192 12.09 -0.90 4.70
N TRP A 193 12.98 -1.07 3.72
CA TRP A 193 13.40 -0.03 2.77
C TRP A 193 13.58 -0.66 1.39
N MET A 194 13.36 0.14 0.35
CA MET A 194 13.82 -0.17 -0.99
C MET A 194 15.21 0.45 -1.22
N ASP A 195 16.12 -0.37 -1.74
CA ASP A 195 17.45 0.01 -2.23
C ASP A 195 17.38 0.18 -3.75
N ASN A 196 17.41 1.44 -4.18
CA ASN A 196 17.26 1.86 -5.57
C ASN A 196 18.45 2.70 -6.03
N LYS A 197 18.49 2.97 -7.34
CA LYS A 197 19.31 4.04 -7.91
C LYS A 197 18.42 5.03 -8.66
N ASN A 198 18.77 6.31 -8.60
CA ASN A 198 18.17 7.31 -9.48
C ASN A 198 18.83 7.30 -10.86
N ASP A 199 18.26 8.06 -11.79
CA ASP A 199 18.76 8.21 -13.17
C ASP A 199 20.17 8.81 -13.26
N TYR A 200 20.69 9.37 -12.16
CA TYR A 200 22.04 9.92 -12.03
C TYR A 200 23.03 8.94 -11.40
N GLY A 201 22.63 7.67 -11.22
CA GLY A 201 23.48 6.60 -10.69
C GLY A 201 23.71 6.65 -9.18
N LYS A 202 23.01 7.51 -8.45
CA LYS A 202 23.14 7.66 -6.98
C LYS A 202 22.21 6.68 -6.27
N ALA A 203 22.68 6.12 -5.15
CA ALA A 203 21.85 5.29 -4.29
C ALA A 203 20.70 6.10 -3.68
N VAL A 204 19.49 5.56 -3.76
CA VAL A 204 18.28 6.14 -3.19
C VAL A 204 17.63 5.10 -2.28
N TYR A 205 17.55 5.41 -1.00
CA TYR A 205 16.84 4.59 -0.03
C TYR A 205 15.46 5.19 0.19
N SER A 206 14.42 4.38 -0.02
CA SER A 206 13.05 4.89 0.00
C SER A 206 12.05 3.88 0.54
N HIS A 207 10.91 4.39 0.98
CA HIS A 207 9.70 3.58 1.17
C HIS A 207 8.47 4.45 0.93
N ASP A 208 7.50 3.91 0.20
CA ASP A 208 6.19 4.51 0.03
C ASP A 208 5.18 3.94 1.03
N GLY A 209 4.14 4.70 1.31
CA GLY A 209 3.05 4.27 2.19
C GLY A 209 1.72 4.57 1.55
N GLY A 210 0.77 3.65 1.70
CA GLY A 210 -0.62 3.82 1.29
C GLY A 210 -1.55 3.48 2.45
N GLY A 211 -2.50 4.37 2.71
CA GLY A 211 -3.56 4.21 3.69
C GLY A 211 -4.92 4.56 3.09
N LYS A 212 -5.97 4.61 3.91
CA LYS A 212 -7.32 4.89 3.43
C LYS A 212 -7.46 6.38 3.10
N GLY A 213 -7.11 6.75 1.87
CA GLY A 213 -7.12 8.14 1.42
C GLY A 213 -5.88 8.93 1.79
N PHE A 214 -4.76 8.23 2.06
CA PHE A 214 -3.44 8.83 2.22
C PHE A 214 -2.42 8.10 1.36
N THR A 215 -1.47 8.85 0.81
CA THR A 215 -0.24 8.30 0.25
C THR A 215 0.96 9.10 0.74
N SER A 216 2.09 8.42 0.83
CA SER A 216 3.34 9.05 1.27
C SER A 216 4.52 8.43 0.55
N ASP A 217 5.60 9.19 0.47
CA ASP A 217 6.89 8.69 0.02
C ASP A 217 8.02 9.44 0.72
N LEU A 218 9.00 8.69 1.21
CA LEU A 218 10.26 9.20 1.75
C LEU A 218 11.40 8.70 0.88
N LYS A 219 12.23 9.61 0.37
CA LYS A 219 13.47 9.29 -0.35
C LYS A 219 14.65 9.96 0.32
N ILE A 220 15.72 9.19 0.50
CA ILE A 220 17.00 9.66 1.03
C ILE A 220 18.09 9.36 0.00
N VAL A 221 18.87 10.37 -0.36
CA VAL A 221 20.06 10.25 -1.23
C VAL A 221 21.30 10.62 -0.41
N PRO A 222 21.94 9.66 0.28
CA PRO A 222 22.97 9.99 1.27
C PRO A 222 24.19 10.69 0.69
N ALA A 223 24.58 10.34 -0.54
CA ALA A 223 25.77 10.89 -1.19
C ALA A 223 25.68 12.41 -1.38
N ASP A 224 24.46 12.93 -1.57
CA ASP A 224 24.20 14.34 -1.87
C ASP A 224 23.46 15.04 -0.71
N GLY A 225 23.14 14.30 0.36
CA GLY A 225 22.45 14.81 1.54
C GLY A 225 20.97 15.15 1.33
N TYR A 226 20.36 14.72 0.21
CA TYR A 226 18.97 15.02 -0.09
C TYR A 226 18.01 14.13 0.68
N VAL A 227 16.96 14.74 1.20
CA VAL A 227 15.81 14.08 1.80
C VAL A 227 14.56 14.70 1.19
N VAL A 228 13.75 13.88 0.53
CA VAL A 228 12.48 14.29 -0.08
C VAL A 228 11.37 13.54 0.63
N ILE A 229 10.40 14.30 1.13
CA ILE A 229 9.25 13.80 1.88
C ILE A 229 8.00 14.34 1.19
N VAL A 230 7.12 13.44 0.79
CA VAL A 230 5.82 13.78 0.22
C VAL A 230 4.74 13.09 1.04
N LEU A 231 3.76 13.86 1.51
CA LEU A 231 2.60 13.40 2.25
C LEU A 231 1.35 13.96 1.54
N ILE A 232 0.43 13.09 1.14
CA ILE A 232 -0.76 13.46 0.39
C ILE A 232 -1.97 12.83 1.09
N ASN A 233 -3.03 13.60 1.29
CA ASN A 233 -4.30 13.16 1.87
C ASN A 233 -5.31 12.75 0.80
N ASN A 234 -4.85 12.14 -0.28
CA ASN A 234 -5.68 11.48 -1.27
C ASN A 234 -4.94 10.28 -1.87
N LYS A 235 -5.55 9.57 -2.84
CA LYS A 235 -4.96 8.39 -3.48
C LYS A 235 -3.99 8.68 -4.64
N VAL A 236 -3.57 9.93 -4.85
CA VAL A 236 -2.55 10.25 -5.86
C VAL A 236 -1.21 9.64 -5.48
N ASN A 237 -0.43 9.18 -6.46
CA ASN A 237 0.83 8.49 -6.21
C ASN A 237 1.94 9.45 -5.74
N ALA A 238 2.24 9.44 -4.44
CA ALA A 238 3.30 10.26 -3.85
C ALA A 238 4.70 10.04 -4.48
N ARG A 239 4.98 8.85 -5.02
CA ARG A 239 6.28 8.53 -5.65
C ARG A 239 6.55 9.34 -6.91
N GLU A 240 5.51 9.71 -7.66
CA GLU A 240 5.64 10.54 -8.86
C GLU A 240 6.12 11.95 -8.48
N PHE A 241 5.57 12.50 -7.40
CA PHE A 241 5.95 13.81 -6.88
C PHE A 241 7.36 13.80 -6.31
N SER A 242 7.69 12.83 -5.46
CA SER A 242 9.01 12.77 -4.84
C SER A 242 10.13 12.54 -5.87
N THR A 243 9.86 11.74 -6.91
CA THR A 243 10.78 11.55 -8.05
C THR A 243 10.92 12.84 -8.85
N SER A 244 9.82 13.53 -9.15
CA SER A 244 9.85 14.82 -9.86
C SER A 244 10.60 15.90 -9.06
N ILE A 245 10.41 15.98 -7.74
CA ILE A 245 11.13 16.91 -6.87
C ILE A 245 12.63 16.62 -6.91
N LEU A 246 13.04 15.35 -6.77
CA LEU A 246 14.45 14.98 -6.91
C LEU A 246 15.00 15.37 -8.28
N ASP A 247 14.25 15.11 -9.35
CA ASP A 247 14.65 15.48 -10.69
C ASP A 247 14.84 16.99 -10.87
N ILE A 248 13.98 17.81 -10.27
CA ILE A 248 14.15 19.27 -10.24
C ILE A 248 15.43 19.66 -9.51
N MET A 249 15.74 19.00 -8.38
CA MET A 249 16.96 19.28 -7.63
C MET A 249 18.23 18.99 -8.45
N TYR A 250 18.22 17.97 -9.33
CA TYR A 250 19.37 17.62 -10.17
C TYR A 250 19.42 18.37 -11.51
N LYS A 251 18.28 18.51 -12.21
CA LYS A 251 18.21 19.10 -13.56
C LYS A 251 17.99 20.62 -13.53
N GLY A 252 17.38 21.16 -12.49
CA GLY A 252 16.94 22.56 -12.42
C GLY A 252 15.76 22.92 -13.33
N THR A 253 15.24 21.95 -14.10
CA THR A 253 14.13 22.14 -15.04
C THR A 253 12.94 21.28 -14.64
N TRP A 254 11.73 21.77 -14.88
CA TRP A 254 10.49 21.05 -14.65
C TRP A 254 9.54 21.23 -15.82
N ASN A 255 8.68 20.23 -16.02
CA ASN A 255 7.47 20.37 -16.83
C ASN A 255 6.29 20.55 -15.89
N LYS A 256 5.35 21.41 -16.25
CA LYS A 256 4.11 21.57 -15.48
C LYS A 256 3.38 20.23 -15.43
N PRO A 257 3.03 19.71 -14.24
CA PRO A 257 2.23 18.51 -14.14
C PRO A 257 0.92 18.70 -14.90
N GLU A 258 0.57 17.71 -15.72
CA GLU A 258 -0.74 17.63 -16.35
C GLU A 258 -1.74 16.99 -15.38
N GLN A 259 -3.01 17.36 -15.53
CA GLN A 259 -4.09 16.71 -14.80
C GLN A 259 -4.22 15.25 -15.26
N TYR A 260 -4.39 14.33 -14.31
CA TYR A 260 -4.59 12.92 -14.60
C TYR A 260 -5.77 12.68 -15.55
N THR A 261 -5.60 11.75 -16.49
CA THR A 261 -6.60 11.43 -17.52
C THR A 261 -7.92 11.01 -16.90
N GLU A 262 -7.90 10.14 -15.90
CA GLU A 262 -9.07 9.67 -15.17
C GLU A 262 -9.86 10.83 -14.53
N ALA A 263 -9.19 11.86 -14.02
CA ALA A 263 -9.86 13.04 -13.46
C ALA A 263 -10.56 13.87 -14.55
N ARG A 264 -9.93 14.02 -15.72
CA ARG A 264 -10.55 14.68 -16.88
C ARG A 264 -11.73 13.88 -17.43
N LEU A 265 -11.68 12.55 -17.38
CA LEU A 265 -12.82 11.69 -17.75
C LEU A 265 -13.98 11.86 -16.76
N MET A 266 -13.70 11.95 -15.46
CA MET A 266 -14.73 12.27 -14.45
C MET A 266 -15.38 13.63 -14.70
N GLU A 267 -14.63 14.67 -15.08
CA GLU A 267 -15.21 15.96 -15.48
C GLU A 267 -16.21 15.82 -16.65
N VAL A 268 -15.91 14.94 -17.61
CA VAL A 268 -16.85 14.66 -18.71
C VAL A 268 -18.09 13.92 -18.22
N ILE A 269 -17.95 12.94 -17.31
CA ILE A 269 -19.09 12.25 -16.71
C ILE A 269 -19.97 13.23 -15.94
N GLU A 270 -19.38 14.13 -15.15
CA GLU A 270 -20.12 15.14 -14.39
C GLU A 270 -20.84 16.13 -15.29
N ALA A 271 -20.23 16.53 -16.41
CA ALA A 271 -20.80 17.51 -17.32
C ALA A 271 -21.82 16.93 -18.31
N LYS A 272 -21.66 15.67 -18.73
CA LYS A 272 -22.40 15.09 -19.87
C LYS A 272 -23.01 13.70 -19.60
N GLY A 273 -22.73 13.12 -18.44
CA GLY A 273 -23.19 11.78 -18.06
C GLY A 273 -22.28 10.64 -18.54
N PHE A 274 -22.38 9.50 -17.86
CA PHE A 274 -21.58 8.31 -18.14
C PHE A 274 -21.87 7.70 -19.53
N GLU A 275 -23.14 7.66 -19.95
CA GLU A 275 -23.52 7.13 -21.27
C GLU A 275 -22.88 7.91 -22.42
N TYR A 276 -22.73 9.24 -22.27
CA TYR A 276 -22.02 10.07 -23.23
C TYR A 276 -20.55 9.69 -23.30
N LEU A 277 -19.88 9.57 -22.14
CA LEU A 277 -18.49 9.14 -22.07
C LEU A 277 -18.30 7.78 -22.74
N GLN A 278 -19.15 6.81 -22.42
CA GLN A 278 -19.07 5.45 -22.96
C GLN A 278 -19.22 5.44 -24.49
N SER A 279 -20.15 6.23 -25.03
CA SER A 279 -20.42 6.29 -26.47
C SER A 279 -19.35 7.05 -27.26
N HIS A 280 -18.66 8.01 -26.63
CA HIS A 280 -17.70 8.91 -27.28
C HIS A 280 -16.27 8.77 -26.74
N PHE A 281 -15.95 7.67 -26.06
CA PHE A 281 -14.69 7.53 -25.30
C PHE A 281 -13.45 7.83 -26.14
N SER A 282 -13.36 7.24 -27.33
CA SER A 282 -12.23 7.42 -28.25
C SER A 282 -12.10 8.88 -28.72
N GLU A 283 -13.22 9.56 -29.00
CA GLU A 283 -13.22 10.96 -29.41
C GLU A 283 -12.76 11.88 -28.27
N ILE A 284 -13.25 11.62 -27.05
CA ILE A 284 -12.88 12.36 -25.84
C ILE A 284 -11.37 12.22 -25.57
N ILE A 285 -10.86 10.99 -25.54
CA ILE A 285 -9.44 10.69 -25.33
C ILE A 285 -8.56 11.35 -26.39
N ASN A 286 -8.95 11.26 -27.67
CA ASN A 286 -8.22 11.91 -28.75
C ASN A 286 -8.24 13.44 -28.61
N GLY A 287 -9.38 14.00 -28.19
CA GLY A 287 -9.54 15.43 -27.90
C GLY A 287 -8.66 15.92 -26.75
N PHE A 288 -8.25 15.04 -25.83
CA PHE A 288 -7.38 15.40 -24.71
C PHE A 288 -5.95 15.72 -25.11
N LYS A 289 -5.51 15.32 -26.32
CA LYS A 289 -4.15 15.55 -26.86
C LYS A 289 -3.05 15.13 -25.88
N LEU A 290 -3.22 13.96 -25.28
CA LEU A 290 -2.30 13.43 -24.28
C LEU A 290 -0.89 13.23 -24.86
N ALA A 291 0.15 13.51 -24.07
CA ALA A 291 1.53 13.28 -24.46
C ALA A 291 1.85 11.80 -24.72
N LYS A 292 1.09 10.89 -24.09
CA LYS A 292 1.16 9.44 -24.28
C LYS A 292 -0.25 8.88 -24.42
N ALA A 293 -0.39 7.84 -25.25
CA ALA A 293 -1.66 7.10 -25.33
C ALA A 293 -2.05 6.54 -23.95
N PRO A 294 -3.35 6.48 -23.61
CA PRO A 294 -3.80 5.85 -22.37
C PRO A 294 -3.35 4.40 -22.30
N ASP A 295 -2.88 3.98 -21.13
CA ASP A 295 -2.65 2.58 -20.81
C ASP A 295 -3.84 2.01 -20.00
N ALA A 296 -3.74 0.73 -19.65
CA ALA A 296 -4.76 0.05 -18.85
C ALA A 296 -5.05 0.75 -17.51
N ARG A 297 -4.08 1.49 -16.93
CA ARG A 297 -4.24 2.11 -15.61
C ARG A 297 -5.28 3.21 -15.61
N VAL A 298 -5.49 3.90 -16.74
CA VAL A 298 -6.53 4.94 -16.85
C VAL A 298 -7.91 4.33 -16.63
N TYR A 299 -8.17 3.14 -17.18
CA TYR A 299 -9.43 2.43 -17.00
C TYR A 299 -9.58 1.91 -15.57
N ILE A 300 -8.52 1.28 -15.02
CA ILE A 300 -8.51 0.77 -13.64
C ILE A 300 -8.81 1.89 -12.64
N LYS A 301 -8.11 3.03 -12.75
CA LYS A 301 -8.33 4.14 -11.84
C LYS A 301 -9.70 4.78 -12.00
N LEU A 302 -10.21 4.87 -13.23
CA LEU A 302 -11.56 5.38 -13.47
C LEU A 302 -12.63 4.45 -12.87
N SER A 303 -12.50 3.13 -13.01
CA SER A 303 -13.41 2.18 -12.36
C SER A 303 -13.34 2.28 -10.85
N ASP A 304 -12.14 2.42 -10.27
CA ASP A 304 -11.97 2.56 -8.82
C ASP A 304 -12.66 3.84 -8.29
N ILE A 305 -12.50 4.97 -9.01
CA ILE A 305 -13.16 6.23 -8.65
C ILE A 305 -14.69 6.05 -8.67
N LEU A 306 -15.23 5.40 -9.70
CA LEU A 306 -16.67 5.18 -9.85
C LEU A 306 -17.23 4.27 -8.75
N ASP A 307 -16.52 3.19 -8.40
CA ASP A 307 -16.94 2.31 -7.29
C ASP A 307 -16.90 3.06 -5.95
N MET A 308 -15.84 3.85 -5.70
CA MET A 308 -15.74 4.68 -4.49
C MET A 308 -16.84 5.77 -4.41
N LEU A 309 -17.37 6.21 -5.55
CA LEU A 309 -18.52 7.10 -5.64
C LEU A 309 -19.87 6.36 -5.58
N ASN A 310 -19.87 5.06 -5.29
CA ASN A 310 -21.05 4.20 -5.24
C ASN A 310 -21.79 4.08 -6.59
N HIS A 311 -21.03 3.98 -7.67
CA HIS A 311 -21.51 3.74 -9.04
C HIS A 311 -20.96 2.41 -9.62
N PRO A 312 -21.26 1.25 -9.02
CA PRO A 312 -20.66 -0.03 -9.40
C PRO A 312 -20.96 -0.45 -10.84
N ASP A 313 -22.17 -0.21 -11.35
CA ASP A 313 -22.52 -0.58 -12.73
C ASP A 313 -21.65 0.18 -13.75
N GLN A 314 -21.34 1.45 -13.46
CA GLN A 314 -20.44 2.27 -14.28
C GLN A 314 -19.00 1.79 -14.14
N ALA A 315 -18.56 1.45 -12.93
CA ALA A 315 -17.23 0.89 -12.68
C ALA A 315 -17.01 -0.42 -13.47
N LEU A 316 -17.97 -1.35 -13.41
CA LEU A 316 -17.95 -2.61 -14.17
C LEU A 316 -17.95 -2.37 -15.68
N ALA A 317 -18.74 -1.39 -16.16
CA ALA A 317 -18.74 -1.01 -17.57
C ALA A 317 -17.36 -0.48 -18.03
N VAL A 318 -16.67 0.29 -17.19
CA VAL A 318 -15.29 0.75 -17.47
C VAL A 318 -14.30 -0.42 -17.47
N CYS A 319 -14.42 -1.38 -16.53
CA CYS A 319 -13.62 -2.61 -16.56
C CYS A 319 -13.81 -3.37 -17.87
N GLU A 320 -15.04 -3.50 -18.37
CA GLU A 320 -15.33 -4.12 -19.66
C GLU A 320 -14.76 -3.34 -20.86
N MET A 321 -14.77 -2.01 -20.80
CA MET A 321 -14.09 -1.17 -21.81
C MET A 321 -12.58 -1.41 -21.79
N GLY A 322 -11.96 -1.42 -20.60
CA GLY A 322 -10.54 -1.69 -20.41
C GLY A 322 -10.15 -3.08 -20.90
N ARG A 323 -10.96 -4.10 -20.60
CA ARG A 323 -10.78 -5.48 -21.07
C ARG A 323 -10.80 -5.59 -22.59
N LYS A 324 -11.68 -4.85 -23.27
CA LYS A 324 -11.73 -4.83 -24.74
C LYS A 324 -10.49 -4.15 -25.33
N ALA A 325 -10.01 -3.09 -24.69
CA ALA A 325 -8.83 -2.35 -25.14
C ALA A 325 -7.51 -3.10 -24.83
N PHE A 326 -7.45 -3.82 -23.70
CA PHE A 326 -6.27 -4.51 -23.18
C PHE A 326 -6.62 -5.94 -22.74
N PRO A 327 -6.89 -6.86 -23.67
CA PRO A 327 -7.41 -8.19 -23.36
C PRO A 327 -6.47 -9.08 -22.53
N GLY A 328 -5.17 -8.79 -22.51
CA GLY A 328 -4.16 -9.51 -21.73
C GLY A 328 -3.90 -8.95 -20.33
N GLU A 329 -4.54 -7.84 -19.95
CA GLU A 329 -4.36 -7.27 -18.62
C GLU A 329 -5.23 -8.01 -17.59
N VAL A 330 -4.57 -8.72 -16.66
CA VAL A 330 -5.23 -9.56 -15.64
C VAL A 330 -6.04 -8.71 -14.65
N SER A 331 -5.61 -7.47 -14.38
CA SER A 331 -6.24 -6.59 -13.38
C SER A 331 -7.72 -6.32 -13.65
N PHE A 332 -8.14 -6.28 -14.93
CA PHE A 332 -9.56 -6.10 -15.27
C PHE A 332 -10.45 -7.26 -14.84
N TYR A 333 -9.85 -8.41 -14.48
CA TYR A 333 -10.56 -9.59 -14.02
C TYR A 333 -10.54 -9.77 -12.49
N ASN A 334 -9.83 -8.89 -11.78
CA ASN A 334 -9.69 -8.90 -10.33
C ASN A 334 -10.67 -7.91 -9.66
N VAL A 335 -11.95 -7.98 -10.05
CA VAL A 335 -13.05 -7.09 -9.65
C VAL A 335 -13.62 -7.37 -8.25
N ARG A 336 -12.78 -7.88 -7.33
CA ARG A 336 -13.18 -8.27 -5.96
C ARG A 336 -13.95 -7.16 -5.27
N GLU A 337 -13.35 -5.98 -5.17
CA GLU A 337 -13.84 -4.93 -4.30
C GLU A 337 -15.22 -4.48 -4.77
N ILE A 338 -15.40 -4.32 -6.08
CA ILE A 338 -16.68 -3.98 -6.69
C ILE A 338 -17.73 -5.04 -6.34
N TYR A 339 -17.49 -6.33 -6.62
CA TYR A 339 -18.52 -7.34 -6.38
C TYR A 339 -18.78 -7.65 -4.90
N MET A 340 -17.75 -7.58 -4.06
CA MET A 340 -17.88 -7.78 -2.61
C MET A 340 -18.61 -6.62 -1.94
N ASN A 341 -18.33 -5.38 -2.34
CA ASN A 341 -19.01 -4.18 -1.84
C ASN A 341 -20.51 -4.23 -2.14
N HIS A 342 -20.90 -4.87 -3.26
CA HIS A 342 -22.29 -4.90 -3.75
C HIS A 342 -22.97 -6.28 -3.66
N ARG A 343 -22.36 -7.24 -2.95
CA ARG A 343 -22.91 -8.59 -2.67
C ARG A 343 -23.28 -9.42 -3.92
N GLN A 344 -22.51 -9.28 -5.00
CA GLN A 344 -22.71 -9.97 -6.28
C GLN A 344 -21.71 -11.15 -6.45
N PHE A 345 -21.85 -12.17 -5.59
CA PHE A 345 -20.84 -13.23 -5.43
C PHE A 345 -20.70 -14.19 -6.62
N THR A 346 -21.79 -14.52 -7.31
CA THR A 346 -21.78 -15.46 -8.45
C THR A 346 -21.04 -14.90 -9.66
N ASP A 347 -21.19 -13.59 -9.90
CA ASP A 347 -20.48 -12.92 -10.99
C ASP A 347 -18.98 -12.86 -10.66
N ALA A 348 -18.61 -12.53 -9.43
CA ALA A 348 -17.21 -12.51 -8.99
C ALA A 348 -16.46 -13.82 -9.26
N GLU A 349 -17.09 -14.98 -9.02
CA GLU A 349 -16.47 -16.28 -9.28
C GLU A 349 -16.11 -16.46 -10.77
N THR A 350 -17.02 -16.07 -11.66
CA THR A 350 -16.81 -16.16 -13.12
C THR A 350 -15.62 -15.32 -13.54
N TRP A 351 -15.49 -14.12 -12.97
CA TRP A 351 -14.39 -13.19 -13.26
C TRP A 351 -13.03 -13.72 -12.78
N PHE A 352 -12.92 -14.23 -11.54
CA PHE A 352 -11.65 -14.80 -11.05
C PHE A 352 -11.23 -16.06 -11.80
N ARG A 353 -12.19 -16.90 -12.20
CA ARG A 353 -11.87 -18.07 -13.04
C ARG A 353 -11.27 -17.66 -14.38
N LYS A 354 -11.75 -16.55 -14.94
CA LYS A 354 -11.21 -15.98 -16.18
C LYS A 354 -9.85 -15.31 -15.97
N ALA A 355 -9.60 -14.68 -14.83
CA ALA A 355 -8.26 -14.21 -14.46
C ALA A 355 -7.24 -15.37 -14.51
N LEU A 356 -7.61 -16.55 -13.96
CA LEU A 356 -6.75 -17.73 -13.98
C LEU A 356 -6.56 -18.38 -15.35
N THR A 357 -7.41 -18.09 -16.35
CA THR A 357 -7.14 -18.53 -17.73
C THR A 357 -6.12 -17.63 -18.42
N VAL A 358 -6.00 -16.37 -17.99
CA VAL A 358 -5.00 -15.41 -18.48
C VAL A 358 -3.67 -15.61 -17.75
N ASP A 359 -3.69 -15.68 -16.42
CA ASP A 359 -2.55 -16.00 -15.57
C ASP A 359 -2.88 -17.14 -14.59
N PRO A 360 -2.51 -18.38 -14.92
CA PRO A 360 -2.71 -19.54 -14.04
C PRO A 360 -2.01 -19.44 -12.69
N ASN A 361 -1.08 -18.50 -12.50
CA ASN A 361 -0.33 -18.29 -11.28
C ASN A 361 -0.85 -17.11 -10.44
N ASP A 362 -1.94 -16.45 -10.84
CA ASP A 362 -2.55 -15.36 -10.06
C ASP A 362 -2.98 -15.88 -8.67
N GLY A 363 -2.16 -15.60 -7.66
CA GLY A 363 -2.37 -16.01 -6.28
C GLY A 363 -3.58 -15.33 -5.66
N TYR A 364 -3.91 -14.11 -6.09
CA TYR A 364 -5.05 -13.36 -5.61
C TYR A 364 -6.35 -13.99 -6.12
N ALA A 365 -6.45 -14.27 -7.41
CA ALA A 365 -7.61 -14.95 -8.00
C ALA A 365 -7.85 -16.34 -7.36
N LYS A 366 -6.78 -17.11 -7.10
CA LYS A 366 -6.87 -18.40 -6.37
C LYS A 366 -7.41 -18.24 -4.96
N MET A 367 -6.85 -17.29 -4.20
CA MET A 367 -7.30 -16.98 -2.84
C MET A 367 -8.77 -16.57 -2.84
N MET A 368 -9.19 -15.75 -3.81
CA MET A 368 -10.56 -15.27 -3.90
C MET A 368 -11.57 -16.37 -4.19
N LEU A 369 -11.25 -17.27 -5.13
CA LEU A 369 -12.08 -18.45 -5.38
C LEU A 369 -12.18 -19.37 -4.16
N GLN A 370 -11.16 -19.42 -3.32
CA GLN A 370 -11.22 -20.18 -2.07
C GLN A 370 -12.11 -19.49 -1.02
N GLN A 371 -12.08 -18.16 -0.93
CA GLN A 371 -12.92 -17.40 0.00
C GLN A 371 -14.41 -17.44 -0.36
N LEU A 372 -14.76 -17.35 -1.64
CA LEU A 372 -16.15 -17.46 -2.11
C LEU A 372 -16.78 -18.82 -1.70
N LYS A 373 -16.01 -19.91 -1.75
CA LYS A 373 -16.47 -21.25 -1.33
C LYS A 373 -16.80 -21.36 0.17
N VAL A 374 -16.15 -20.57 1.03
CA VAL A 374 -16.37 -20.61 2.49
C VAL A 374 -17.67 -19.87 2.87
N GLN A 375 -18.05 -18.85 2.11
CA GLN A 375 -19.29 -18.10 2.34
C GLN A 375 -20.54 -18.89 1.96
N GLU A 376 -20.49 -19.75 0.92
CA GLU A 376 -21.61 -20.64 0.55
C GLU A 376 -21.94 -21.69 1.63
N THR A 377 -20.97 -22.10 2.44
CA THR A 377 -21.17 -23.08 3.52
C THR A 377 -21.63 -22.48 4.85
N SER A 378 -21.76 -21.16 4.93
CA SER A 378 -22.06 -20.42 6.16
C SER A 378 -23.48 -19.83 6.19
N HIS A 379 -24.36 -20.27 5.28
CA HIS A 379 -25.77 -19.89 5.22
C HIS A 379 -26.70 -21.09 5.43
#